data_AF-A0A341C4V8-F1
#
_entry.id   AF-A0A341C4V8-F1
#
_cell.length_a   1.000
_cell.length_b   1.000
_cell.length_c   1.000
_cell.angle_alpha   90.00
_cell.angle_beta   90.00
_cell.angle_gamma   90.00
#
_symmetry.space_group_name_H-M   'P 1'
#
loop_
_entity.id
_entity.type
_entity.pdbx_description
1 polymer ?
#
loop_
_entity_poly.entity_id
_entity_poly.type
_entity_poly.pdbx_seq_one_letter_code
_entity_poly.pdbx_strand_id
1 'polypeptide(L)'
;MVSLRELLLNNNLLRVLPYELGRLFQLQTLGLKGNPLSQDILNLYQDPDGTRKLLNFMLDNLAVHPEQLPPRPWITLKERDQILPSASFTVMCYNVLCDKYATRQLYGYCPSWALNWEYRKKGIMEEIVNCDADIISLQEVETEQYFTLFLPALKERGYDGFFSPKSRAKIMSEQERKHVDGCAIFFKTEKFTLVQKHTVEFNQVAMANSDGSEAMLNRVMTKDNIGVAVVLEVHKELFGAGMKPIHAADKQLLIVANAHMHWDPEYSDVKLIQTMMFVSEVKNILEKASSRPGSPTADPNSIPLVLCADLNSLPDSGVVEYLSNGGVADNHKDFKELRYNECLMNFSCNGKNGSSEGRITHGFQLKSAYENNLMPYTNYTFDFKGVIDYIFYSKTHMNVLGVLGPLDPQWLVENNITGCPHPHIPSDHFSLLTQLELHPPLLPLVNGVHLPNRR
;
A
#
# COMPACT_ATOMS: atom_id res chain seq x y z
N MET A 1 -27.14 -15.66 -3.87
CA MET A 1 -28.03 -15.56 -2.68
C MET A 1 -27.55 -14.56 -1.64
N VAL A 2 -26.27 -14.16 -1.60
CA VAL A 2 -25.72 -13.18 -0.64
C VAL A 2 -26.32 -11.75 -0.70
N SER A 3 -27.04 -11.41 -1.78
CA SER A 3 -27.78 -10.13 -1.91
C SER A 3 -29.21 -10.16 -1.36
N LEU A 4 -29.64 -11.29 -0.79
CA LEU A 4 -31.00 -11.46 -0.28
C LEU A 4 -31.23 -10.58 0.96
N ARG A 5 -32.25 -9.72 0.91
CA ARG A 5 -32.62 -8.83 2.03
C ARG A 5 -33.74 -9.36 2.90
N GLU A 6 -34.63 -10.17 2.34
CA GLU A 6 -35.78 -10.72 3.05
C GLU A 6 -35.94 -12.21 2.75
N LEU A 7 -36.12 -13.00 3.81
CA LEU A 7 -36.34 -14.44 3.73
C LEU A 7 -37.45 -14.82 4.71
N LEU A 8 -38.63 -15.14 4.20
CA LEU A 8 -39.80 -15.45 5.02
C LEU A 8 -40.04 -16.95 5.05
N LEU A 9 -39.75 -17.57 6.19
CA LEU A 9 -39.87 -19.00 6.46
C LEU A 9 -40.90 -19.30 7.55
N ASN A 10 -41.87 -18.42 7.78
CA ASN A 10 -42.88 -18.58 8.83
C ASN A 10 -43.72 -19.85 8.62
N ASN A 11 -44.04 -20.57 9.70
CA ASN A 11 -44.91 -21.75 9.72
C ASN A 11 -44.47 -22.89 8.77
N ASN A 12 -43.17 -23.12 8.60
CA ASN A 12 -42.62 -24.17 7.72
C ASN A 12 -42.17 -25.44 8.46
N LEU A 13 -42.56 -25.61 9.73
CA LEU A 13 -42.17 -26.76 10.57
C LEU A 13 -40.65 -26.95 10.71
N LEU A 14 -39.85 -25.88 10.54
CA LEU A 14 -38.40 -25.93 10.68
C LEU A 14 -38.01 -26.24 12.12
N ARG A 15 -37.13 -27.23 12.30
CA ARG A 15 -36.59 -27.63 13.61
C ARG A 15 -35.12 -27.24 13.79
N VAL A 16 -34.41 -27.12 12.68
CA VAL A 16 -32.98 -26.80 12.63
C VAL A 16 -32.78 -25.77 11.52
N LEU A 17 -31.85 -24.86 11.75
CA LEU A 17 -31.41 -23.88 10.76
C LEU A 17 -29.94 -24.17 10.40
N PRO A 18 -29.58 -24.25 9.11
CA PRO A 18 -28.20 -24.45 8.70
C PRO A 18 -27.34 -23.22 9.05
N TYR A 19 -26.12 -23.44 9.53
CA TYR A 19 -25.18 -22.37 9.91
C TYR A 19 -24.77 -21.50 8.70
N GLU A 20 -24.91 -22.04 7.49
CA GLU A 20 -24.69 -21.36 6.22
C GLU A 20 -25.60 -20.15 6.03
N LEU A 21 -26.75 -20.08 6.73
CA LEU A 21 -27.56 -18.86 6.76
C LEU A 21 -26.78 -17.65 7.26
N GLY A 22 -25.78 -17.84 8.13
CA GLY A 22 -24.90 -16.77 8.59
C GLY A 22 -24.13 -16.06 7.47
N ARG A 23 -23.97 -16.70 6.29
CA ARG A 23 -23.38 -16.08 5.09
C ARG A 23 -24.31 -15.04 4.45
N LEU A 24 -25.58 -14.98 4.83
CA LEU A 24 -26.53 -13.97 4.35
C LEU A 24 -26.41 -12.67 5.15
N PHE A 25 -25.20 -12.10 5.22
CA PHE A 25 -24.89 -10.93 6.04
C PHE A 25 -25.61 -9.63 5.60
N GLN A 26 -26.23 -9.61 4.41
CA GLN A 26 -27.10 -8.53 3.94
C GLN A 26 -28.60 -8.74 4.27
N LEU A 27 -28.96 -9.88 4.89
CA LEU A 27 -30.34 -10.20 5.22
C LEU A 27 -30.82 -9.34 6.40
N GLN A 28 -31.87 -8.57 6.16
CA GLN A 28 -32.46 -7.64 7.12
C GLN A 28 -33.66 -8.28 7.83
N THR A 29 -34.46 -9.04 7.10
CA THR A 29 -35.67 -9.69 7.61
C THR A 29 -35.60 -11.19 7.43
N LEU A 30 -35.61 -11.95 8.53
CA LEU A 30 -35.66 -13.40 8.54
C LEU A 30 -36.93 -13.87 9.27
N GLY A 31 -38.00 -14.18 8.55
CA GLY A 31 -39.27 -14.58 9.16
C GLY A 31 -39.24 -16.03 9.65
N LEU A 32 -39.15 -16.26 10.97
CA LEU A 32 -39.10 -17.61 11.56
C LEU A 32 -40.31 -17.97 12.43
N LYS A 33 -41.34 -17.13 12.48
CA LYS A 33 -42.48 -17.31 13.38
C LYS A 33 -43.23 -18.62 13.09
N GLY A 34 -43.62 -19.34 14.15
CA GLY A 34 -44.42 -20.56 14.04
C GLY A 34 -43.64 -21.82 13.66
N ASN A 35 -42.30 -21.76 13.67
CA ASN A 35 -41.45 -22.94 13.52
C ASN A 35 -41.07 -23.55 14.90
N PRO A 36 -41.03 -24.88 15.04
CA PRO A 36 -40.60 -25.58 16.25
C PRO A 36 -39.07 -25.61 16.41
N LEU A 37 -38.43 -24.43 16.46
CA LEU A 37 -36.99 -24.26 16.66
C LEU A 37 -36.58 -24.44 18.14
N SER A 38 -35.29 -24.67 18.39
CA SER A 38 -34.76 -24.75 19.75
C SER A 38 -34.90 -23.43 20.51
N GLN A 39 -34.97 -23.50 21.84
CA GLN A 39 -35.15 -22.33 22.69
C GLN A 39 -33.98 -21.33 22.55
N ASP A 40 -32.75 -21.82 22.37
CA ASP A 40 -31.57 -20.96 22.20
C ASP A 40 -31.66 -20.09 20.94
N ILE A 41 -32.11 -20.67 19.82
CA ILE A 41 -32.32 -19.95 18.55
C ILE A 41 -33.46 -18.94 18.69
N LEU A 42 -34.55 -19.34 19.35
CA LEU A 42 -35.70 -18.45 19.58
C LEU A 42 -35.33 -17.27 20.48
N ASN A 43 -34.53 -17.49 21.52
CA ASN A 43 -34.06 -16.43 22.41
C ASN A 43 -33.22 -15.40 21.63
N LEU A 44 -32.26 -15.86 20.81
CA LEU A 44 -31.46 -14.98 19.95
C LEU A 44 -32.32 -14.20 18.95
N TYR A 45 -33.33 -14.84 18.38
CA TYR A 45 -34.20 -14.23 17.37
C TYR A 45 -35.23 -13.24 17.95
N GLN A 46 -35.66 -13.41 19.19
CA GLN A 46 -36.64 -12.54 19.87
C GLN A 46 -36.02 -11.27 20.44
N ASP A 47 -34.70 -11.23 20.58
CA ASP A 47 -33.97 -10.05 21.01
C ASP A 47 -34.13 -8.87 20.02
N PRO A 48 -33.90 -7.62 20.48
CA PRO A 48 -33.72 -6.48 19.57
C PRO A 48 -32.61 -6.78 18.56
N ASP A 49 -32.89 -6.55 17.28
CA ASP A 49 -32.02 -6.93 16.14
C ASP A 49 -31.76 -8.44 16.02
N GLY A 50 -32.74 -9.26 16.43
CA GLY A 50 -32.62 -10.71 16.53
C GLY A 50 -32.26 -11.42 15.22
N THR A 51 -32.71 -10.93 14.06
CA THR A 51 -32.25 -11.43 12.75
C THR A 51 -30.72 -11.34 12.65
N ARG A 52 -30.16 -10.15 12.90
CA ARG A 52 -28.71 -9.93 12.76
C ARG A 52 -27.92 -10.71 13.80
N LYS A 53 -28.37 -10.73 15.05
CA LYS A 53 -27.75 -11.53 16.12
C LYS A 53 -27.70 -13.01 15.77
N LEU A 54 -28.80 -13.55 15.26
CA LEU A 54 -28.88 -14.95 14.86
C LEU A 54 -27.93 -15.26 13.69
N LEU A 55 -27.89 -14.41 12.66
CA LEU A 55 -26.98 -14.58 11.52
C LEU A 55 -25.51 -14.48 11.95
N ASN A 56 -25.18 -13.55 12.85
CA ASN A 56 -23.82 -13.44 13.39
C ASN A 56 -23.44 -14.69 14.19
N PHE A 57 -24.31 -15.16 15.07
CA PHE A 57 -24.11 -16.41 15.79
C PHE A 57 -23.89 -17.57 14.83
N MET A 58 -24.69 -17.66 13.77
CA MET A 58 -24.55 -18.72 12.79
C MET A 58 -23.22 -18.66 12.04
N LEU A 59 -22.81 -17.47 11.61
CA LEU A 59 -21.54 -17.28 10.91
C LEU A 59 -20.34 -17.59 11.82
N ASP A 60 -20.39 -17.16 13.08
CA ASP A 60 -19.30 -17.37 14.04
C ASP A 60 -19.12 -18.86 14.40
N ASN A 61 -20.19 -19.67 14.26
CA ASN A 61 -20.18 -21.11 14.49
C ASN A 61 -20.14 -21.94 13.20
N LEU A 62 -20.05 -21.31 12.02
CA LEU A 62 -19.93 -22.03 10.76
C LEU A 62 -18.59 -22.74 10.72
N ALA A 63 -18.62 -24.06 10.48
CA ALA A 63 -17.41 -24.85 10.36
C ALA A 63 -16.54 -24.32 9.21
N VAL A 64 -15.31 -23.96 9.52
CA VAL A 64 -14.28 -23.65 8.53
C VAL A 64 -13.51 -24.93 8.28
N HIS A 65 -13.67 -25.50 7.08
CA HIS A 65 -12.89 -26.66 6.70
C HIS A 65 -11.45 -26.23 6.43
N PRO A 66 -10.46 -26.95 6.95
CA PRO A 66 -9.06 -26.64 6.71
C PRO A 66 -8.70 -27.09 5.28
N GLU A 67 -9.05 -26.29 4.29
CA GLU A 67 -8.35 -26.35 3.02
C GLU A 67 -7.09 -25.52 3.15
N GLN A 68 -5.95 -26.13 2.83
CA GLN A 68 -4.66 -25.43 2.87
C GLN A 68 -4.71 -24.27 1.87
N LEU A 69 -4.45 -23.06 2.35
CA LEU A 69 -4.27 -21.89 1.50
C LEU A 69 -3.08 -22.17 0.55
N PRO A 70 -3.28 -22.22 -0.77
CA PRO A 70 -2.19 -22.51 -1.69
C PRO A 70 -1.16 -21.38 -1.66
N PRO A 71 0.14 -21.69 -1.70
CA PRO A 71 1.16 -20.67 -1.80
C PRO A 71 1.02 -19.92 -3.13
N ARG A 72 1.25 -18.61 -3.09
CA ARG A 72 1.19 -17.76 -4.29
C ARG A 72 2.37 -18.07 -5.24
N PRO A 73 2.16 -18.09 -6.56
CA PRO A 73 3.21 -18.41 -7.52
C PRO A 73 4.16 -17.23 -7.71
N TRP A 74 5.46 -17.50 -7.86
CA TRP A 74 6.42 -16.49 -8.32
C TRP A 74 6.39 -16.41 -9.85
N ILE A 75 6.31 -15.19 -10.39
CA ILE A 75 6.33 -14.91 -11.82
C ILE A 75 7.67 -14.26 -12.18
N THR A 76 8.52 -15.02 -12.88
CA THR A 76 9.78 -14.48 -13.43
C THR A 76 9.48 -13.63 -14.67
N LEU A 77 9.91 -12.37 -14.66
CA LEU A 77 9.74 -11.41 -15.75
C LEU A 77 11.03 -11.18 -16.53
N LYS A 78 12.18 -11.29 -15.86
CA LYS A 78 13.50 -11.10 -16.48
C LYS A 78 14.55 -11.90 -15.72
N GLU A 79 15.48 -12.50 -16.45
CA GLU A 79 16.68 -13.11 -15.88
C GLU A 79 17.64 -12.04 -15.36
N ARG A 80 18.38 -12.37 -14.29
CA ARG A 80 19.38 -11.48 -13.71
C ARG A 80 20.56 -11.28 -14.67
N ASP A 81 21.00 -10.02 -14.82
CA ASP A 81 22.21 -9.74 -15.58
C ASP A 81 23.44 -10.16 -14.77
N GLN A 82 24.26 -11.05 -15.34
CA GLN A 82 25.51 -11.51 -14.72
C GLN A 82 26.75 -10.78 -15.23
N ILE A 83 26.59 -9.92 -16.25
CA ILE A 83 27.69 -9.23 -16.93
C ILE A 83 27.97 -7.89 -16.24
N LEU A 84 26.92 -7.15 -15.88
CA LEU A 84 27.03 -5.86 -15.21
C LEU A 84 26.90 -6.01 -13.67
N PRO A 85 27.69 -5.27 -12.87
CA PRO A 85 27.54 -5.29 -11.42
C PRO A 85 26.20 -4.67 -11.02
N SER A 86 25.31 -5.49 -10.47
CA SER A 86 23.97 -5.09 -10.05
C SER A 86 23.63 -5.64 -8.66
N ALA A 87 22.88 -4.85 -7.89
CA ALA A 87 22.32 -5.28 -6.61
C ALA A 87 20.89 -5.76 -6.80
N SER A 88 20.58 -6.95 -6.30
CA SER A 88 19.20 -7.44 -6.28
C SER A 88 18.66 -7.48 -4.86
N PHE A 89 17.42 -7.00 -4.70
CA PHE A 89 16.71 -7.00 -3.43
C PHE A 89 15.20 -7.11 -3.66
N THR A 90 14.47 -7.56 -2.64
CA THR A 90 13.01 -7.69 -2.68
C THR A 90 12.31 -6.56 -1.93
N VAL A 91 11.13 -6.16 -2.42
CA VAL A 91 10.31 -5.11 -1.83
C VAL A 91 8.89 -5.62 -1.64
N MET A 92 8.37 -5.54 -0.41
CA MET A 92 6.98 -5.80 -0.06
C MET A 92 6.21 -4.50 0.13
N CYS A 93 4.96 -4.46 -0.34
CA CYS A 93 3.97 -3.43 -0.01
C CYS A 93 2.68 -4.11 0.46
N TYR A 94 2.18 -3.74 1.65
CA TYR A 94 1.03 -4.41 2.23
C TYR A 94 0.25 -3.55 3.22
N ASN A 95 -1.03 -3.30 2.90
CA ASN A 95 -2.00 -2.77 3.86
C ASN A 95 -2.51 -3.92 4.74
N VAL A 96 -2.28 -3.83 6.05
CA VAL A 96 -2.55 -4.93 6.99
C VAL A 96 -3.95 -4.91 7.60
N LEU A 97 -4.78 -3.93 7.25
CA LEU A 97 -6.09 -3.65 7.84
C LEU A 97 -6.02 -3.49 9.37
N CYS A 98 -6.02 -2.25 9.86
CA CYS A 98 -5.97 -1.97 11.29
C CYS A 98 -7.21 -2.49 12.03
N ASP A 99 -7.07 -2.77 13.32
CA ASP A 99 -8.16 -3.30 14.15
C ASP A 99 -9.36 -2.35 14.18
N LYS A 100 -9.09 -1.04 14.24
CA LYS A 100 -10.11 0.01 14.19
C LYS A 100 -11.07 -0.10 13.01
N TYR A 101 -10.61 -0.55 11.83
CA TYR A 101 -11.44 -0.65 10.62
C TYR A 101 -11.97 -2.06 10.38
N ALA A 102 -11.42 -3.09 11.04
CA ALA A 102 -11.84 -4.49 10.93
C ALA A 102 -13.18 -4.79 11.63
N THR A 103 -14.25 -4.11 11.21
CA THR A 103 -15.58 -4.18 11.85
C THR A 103 -16.56 -5.07 11.09
N ARG A 104 -17.56 -5.61 11.78
CA ARG A 104 -18.66 -6.39 11.15
C ARG A 104 -19.57 -5.54 10.26
N GLN A 105 -19.50 -4.22 10.36
CA GLN A 105 -20.23 -3.30 9.49
C GLN A 105 -19.61 -3.28 8.10
N LEU A 106 -18.28 -3.26 8.00
CA LEU A 106 -17.56 -3.30 6.72
C LEU A 106 -17.38 -4.74 6.22
N TYR A 107 -17.08 -5.67 7.13
CA TYR A 107 -16.73 -7.05 6.81
C TYR A 107 -17.77 -8.04 7.35
N GLY A 108 -19.05 -7.79 7.06
CA GLY A 108 -20.18 -8.58 7.58
C GLY A 108 -20.13 -10.07 7.22
N TYR A 109 -19.45 -10.40 6.12
CA TYR A 109 -19.19 -11.75 5.63
C TYR A 109 -18.08 -12.51 6.38
N CYS A 110 -17.28 -11.82 7.20
CA CYS A 110 -16.21 -12.43 7.97
C CYS A 110 -16.67 -12.71 9.41
N PRO A 111 -16.45 -13.93 9.95
CA PRO A 111 -16.73 -14.23 11.35
C PRO A 111 -15.99 -13.30 12.32
N SER A 112 -16.61 -12.99 13.46
CA SER A 112 -16.06 -12.03 14.44
C SER A 112 -14.70 -12.49 14.99
N TRP A 113 -14.55 -13.80 15.21
CA TRP A 113 -13.30 -14.39 15.70
C TRP A 113 -12.16 -14.28 14.67
N ALA A 114 -12.48 -14.28 13.38
CA ALA A 114 -11.52 -14.15 12.30
C ALA A 114 -11.15 -12.68 12.05
N LEU A 115 -12.03 -11.73 12.38
CA LEU A 115 -11.73 -10.29 12.37
C LEU A 115 -10.88 -9.83 13.56
N ASN A 116 -10.98 -10.52 14.69
CA ASN A 116 -10.29 -10.17 15.92
C ASN A 116 -8.77 -10.02 15.70
N TRP A 117 -8.19 -8.92 16.17
CA TRP A 117 -6.77 -8.64 16.03
C TRP A 117 -5.85 -9.76 16.54
N GLU A 118 -6.16 -10.39 17.67
CA GLU A 118 -5.35 -11.46 18.24
C GLU A 118 -5.28 -12.71 17.34
N TYR A 119 -6.29 -12.88 16.50
CA TYR A 119 -6.30 -13.89 15.43
C TYR A 119 -5.56 -13.39 14.19
N ARG A 120 -5.99 -12.26 13.61
CA ARG A 120 -5.45 -11.75 12.32
C ARG A 120 -3.96 -11.45 12.36
N LYS A 121 -3.46 -10.91 13.48
CA LYS A 121 -2.05 -10.55 13.62
C LYS A 121 -1.11 -11.74 13.38
N LYS A 122 -1.57 -12.97 13.66
CA LYS A 122 -0.82 -14.20 13.39
C LYS A 122 -0.63 -14.40 11.89
N GLY A 123 -1.73 -14.36 11.13
CA GLY A 123 -1.68 -14.47 9.67
C GLY A 123 -0.95 -13.30 9.01
N ILE A 124 -1.11 -12.08 9.53
CA ILE A 124 -0.37 -10.90 9.03
C ILE A 124 1.13 -11.11 9.19
N MET A 125 1.58 -11.52 10.39
CA MET A 125 3.00 -11.77 10.63
C MET A 125 3.51 -12.97 9.83
N GLU A 126 2.70 -14.01 9.66
CA GLU A 126 3.03 -15.16 8.81
C GLU A 126 3.25 -14.75 7.36
N GLU A 127 2.36 -13.94 6.76
CA GLU A 127 2.51 -13.40 5.41
C GLU A 127 3.81 -12.59 5.26
N ILE A 128 4.08 -11.68 6.20
CA ILE A 128 5.29 -10.85 6.19
C ILE A 128 6.54 -11.72 6.30
N VAL A 129 6.53 -12.72 7.18
CA VAL A 129 7.65 -13.64 7.41
C VAL A 129 7.88 -14.55 6.19
N ASN A 130 6.82 -15.04 5.56
CA ASN A 130 6.89 -15.90 4.39
C ASN A 130 7.40 -15.16 3.16
N CYS A 131 7.05 -13.88 3.01
CA CYS A 131 7.56 -13.03 1.93
C CYS A 131 9.06 -12.74 2.06
N ASP A 132 9.57 -12.66 3.30
CA ASP A 132 10.99 -12.39 3.66
C ASP A 132 11.64 -11.26 2.82
N ALA A 133 10.88 -10.18 2.59
CA ALA A 133 11.29 -9.10 1.71
C ALA A 133 12.41 -8.26 2.31
N ASP A 134 13.42 -7.88 1.54
CA ASP A 134 14.54 -7.09 2.06
C ASP A 134 14.12 -5.68 2.53
N ILE A 135 13.06 -5.15 1.93
CA ILE A 135 12.40 -3.89 2.29
C ILE A 135 10.90 -4.15 2.39
N ILE A 136 10.27 -3.72 3.48
CA ILE A 136 8.83 -3.92 3.73
C ILE A 136 8.18 -2.57 3.97
N SER A 137 7.17 -2.21 3.17
CA SER A 137 6.34 -1.03 3.36
C SER A 137 4.94 -1.45 3.79
N LEU A 138 4.53 -1.05 5.00
CA LEU A 138 3.20 -1.37 5.54
C LEU A 138 2.34 -0.12 5.68
N GLN A 139 1.05 -0.26 5.39
CA GLN A 139 0.00 0.72 5.68
C GLN A 139 -0.94 0.17 6.75
N GLU A 140 -1.72 1.04 7.38
CA GLU A 140 -2.64 0.71 8.48
C GLU A 140 -1.97 0.05 9.69
N VAL A 141 -0.72 0.44 9.99
CA VAL A 141 -0.02 -0.03 11.18
C VAL A 141 -0.46 0.81 12.38
N GLU A 142 -1.17 0.23 13.34
CA GLU A 142 -1.50 0.91 14.60
C GLU A 142 -0.24 1.23 15.41
N THR A 143 -0.23 2.41 16.04
CA THR A 143 0.93 2.92 16.79
C THR A 143 1.43 1.94 17.84
N GLU A 144 0.56 1.40 18.70
CA GLU A 144 0.98 0.45 19.74
C GLU A 144 1.48 -0.86 19.14
N GLN A 145 0.86 -1.33 18.05
CA GLN A 145 1.25 -2.57 17.37
C GLN A 145 2.61 -2.45 16.68
N TYR A 146 2.97 -1.27 16.16
CA TYR A 146 4.32 -1.04 15.66
C TYR A 146 5.37 -1.34 16.73
N PHE A 147 5.20 -0.78 17.93
CA PHE A 147 6.19 -0.89 19.01
C PHE A 147 6.16 -2.23 19.76
N THR A 148 5.01 -2.93 19.78
CA THR A 148 4.83 -4.15 20.59
C THR A 148 4.81 -5.45 19.78
N LEU A 149 4.52 -5.38 18.48
CA LEU A 149 4.42 -6.54 17.58
C LEU A 149 5.42 -6.44 16.41
N PHE A 150 5.21 -5.48 15.51
CA PHE A 150 5.91 -5.47 14.21
C PHE A 150 7.41 -5.24 14.38
N LEU A 151 7.82 -4.15 15.06
CA LEU A 151 9.23 -3.83 15.22
C LEU A 151 9.99 -4.88 16.05
N PRO A 152 9.49 -5.36 17.22
CA PRO A 152 10.18 -6.41 17.96
C PRO A 152 10.35 -7.70 17.15
N ALA A 153 9.29 -8.21 16.52
CA ALA A 153 9.33 -9.46 15.77
C ALA A 153 10.23 -9.36 14.52
N LEU A 154 10.20 -8.23 13.82
CA LEU A 154 11.06 -8.02 12.65
C LEU A 154 12.53 -7.74 13.04
N LYS A 155 12.80 -7.16 14.22
CA LYS A 155 14.17 -7.05 14.74
C LYS A 155 14.83 -8.40 14.95
N GLU A 156 14.09 -9.41 15.43
CA GLU A 156 14.58 -10.79 15.55
C GLU A 156 14.95 -11.40 14.19
N ARG A 157 14.42 -10.84 13.10
CA ARG A 157 14.72 -11.24 11.71
C ARG A 157 15.70 -10.31 10.99
N GLY A 158 16.43 -9.47 11.74
CA GLY A 158 17.50 -8.63 11.21
C GLY A 158 17.05 -7.30 10.60
N TYR A 159 15.79 -6.90 10.79
CA TYR A 159 15.28 -5.62 10.32
C TYR A 159 15.48 -4.52 11.36
N ASP A 160 15.60 -3.28 10.88
CA ASP A 160 15.21 -2.09 11.64
C ASP A 160 14.03 -1.42 10.94
N GLY A 161 13.40 -0.44 11.59
CA GLY A 161 12.16 0.16 11.09
C GLY A 161 12.02 1.64 11.38
N PHE A 162 11.27 2.31 10.50
CA PHE A 162 10.75 3.65 10.71
C PHE A 162 9.23 3.66 10.59
N PHE A 163 8.55 4.31 11.53
CA PHE A 163 7.09 4.44 11.56
C PHE A 163 6.68 5.86 11.90
N SER A 164 5.57 6.29 11.31
CA SER A 164 4.89 7.52 11.70
C SER A 164 3.37 7.32 11.66
N PRO A 165 2.62 7.71 12.71
CA PRO A 165 1.16 7.68 12.70
C PRO A 165 0.57 8.85 11.92
N LYS A 166 -0.69 8.73 11.47
CA LYS A 166 -1.45 9.85 10.89
C LYS A 166 -1.50 11.07 11.81
N SER A 167 -1.59 12.27 11.22
CA SER A 167 -1.41 13.55 11.92
C SER A 167 -2.36 13.76 13.11
N ARG A 168 -3.56 13.15 13.10
CA ARG A 168 -4.51 13.25 14.23
C ARG A 168 -3.95 12.76 15.55
N ALA A 169 -2.93 11.90 15.55
CA ALA A 169 -2.23 11.44 16.76
C ALA A 169 -1.72 12.59 17.66
N LYS A 170 -1.51 13.79 17.10
CA LYS A 170 -1.01 14.96 17.82
C LYS A 170 -2.06 15.66 18.70
N ILE A 171 -3.34 15.48 18.41
CA ILE A 171 -4.45 16.21 19.08
C ILE A 171 -5.36 15.29 19.91
N MET A 172 -5.07 14.00 19.95
CA MET A 172 -5.87 12.99 20.65
C MET A 172 -5.29 12.65 22.02
N SER A 173 -6.10 12.02 22.87
CA SER A 173 -5.63 11.48 24.15
C SER A 173 -4.56 10.39 23.96
N GLU A 174 -3.76 10.12 25.00
CA GLU A 174 -2.72 9.08 24.92
C GLU A 174 -3.29 7.70 24.60
N GLN A 175 -4.47 7.38 25.13
CA GLN A 175 -5.13 6.09 24.90
C GLN A 175 -5.60 5.95 23.46
N GLU A 176 -6.19 7.00 22.87
CA GLU A 176 -6.63 6.95 21.47
C GLU A 176 -5.45 6.96 20.49
N ARG A 177 -4.36 7.65 20.85
CA ARG A 177 -3.13 7.74 20.06
C ARG A 177 -2.52 6.37 19.78
N LYS A 178 -2.62 5.42 20.73
CA LYS A 178 -2.17 4.03 20.56
C LYS A 178 -2.80 3.32 19.37
N HIS A 179 -4.06 3.66 19.08
CA HIS A 179 -4.85 3.06 18.00
C HIS A 179 -4.89 3.95 16.74
N VAL A 180 -4.09 5.00 16.67
CA VAL A 180 -3.92 5.74 15.41
C VAL A 180 -2.98 4.95 14.53
N ASP A 181 -3.47 4.62 13.34
CA ASP A 181 -2.72 3.92 12.31
C ASP A 181 -1.83 4.87 11.49
N GLY A 182 -0.84 4.31 10.82
CA GLY A 182 0.11 5.04 9.98
C GLY A 182 0.88 4.13 9.03
N CYS A 183 2.00 4.64 8.54
CA CYS A 183 2.88 3.93 7.60
C CYS A 183 4.19 3.54 8.28
N ALA A 184 4.68 2.33 7.95
CA ALA A 184 5.98 1.84 8.40
C ALA A 184 6.84 1.39 7.22
N ILE A 185 8.16 1.57 7.32
CA ILE A 185 9.15 0.99 6.41
C ILE A 185 10.15 0.21 7.25
N PHE A 186 10.34 -1.06 6.93
CA PHE A 186 11.37 -1.93 7.49
C PHE A 186 12.41 -2.27 6.43
N PHE A 187 13.65 -2.48 6.84
CA PHE A 187 14.75 -2.85 5.94
C PHE A 187 15.74 -3.76 6.66
N LYS A 188 16.24 -4.79 5.97
CA LYS A 188 17.28 -5.69 6.51
C LYS A 188 18.59 -4.92 6.73
N THR A 189 19.05 -4.89 7.98
CA THR A 189 20.24 -4.13 8.40
C THR A 189 21.55 -4.67 7.85
N GLU A 190 21.57 -5.93 7.42
CA GLU A 190 22.69 -6.58 6.73
C GLU A 190 22.85 -6.13 5.26
N LYS A 191 21.83 -5.46 4.69
CA LYS A 191 21.80 -4.99 3.30
C LYS A 191 21.75 -3.47 3.18
N PHE A 192 21.16 -2.81 4.18
CA PHE A 192 20.90 -1.38 4.16
C PHE A 192 21.24 -0.71 5.48
N THR A 193 21.69 0.53 5.41
CA THR A 193 21.87 1.41 6.56
C THR A 193 21.03 2.67 6.41
N LEU A 194 20.23 3.00 7.42
CA LEU A 194 19.42 4.22 7.43
C LEU A 194 20.30 5.47 7.48
N VAL A 195 20.11 6.39 6.53
CA VAL A 195 20.80 7.69 6.47
C VAL A 195 19.86 8.81 6.93
N GLN A 196 18.62 8.82 6.44
CA GLN A 196 17.61 9.84 6.78
C GLN A 196 16.22 9.21 6.86
N LYS A 197 15.34 9.82 7.65
CA LYS A 197 13.92 9.46 7.79
C LYS A 197 13.06 10.72 7.81
N HIS A 198 11.93 10.68 7.11
CA HIS A 198 11.07 11.84 6.91
C HIS A 198 9.60 11.42 6.96
N THR A 199 8.75 12.26 7.54
CA THR A 199 7.29 12.14 7.47
C THR A 199 6.76 13.32 6.66
N VAL A 200 5.89 13.05 5.70
CA VAL A 200 5.18 14.05 4.89
C VAL A 200 3.73 14.08 5.36
N GLU A 201 3.34 15.18 5.98
CA GLU A 201 1.97 15.41 6.45
C GLU A 201 1.19 16.22 5.41
N PHE A 202 0.29 15.55 4.68
CA PHE A 202 -0.38 16.15 3.52
C PHE A 202 -1.25 17.35 3.89
N ASN A 203 -1.86 17.36 5.07
CA ASN A 203 -2.61 18.51 5.55
C ASN A 203 -1.75 19.76 5.75
N GLN A 204 -0.52 19.62 6.26
CA GLN A 204 0.41 20.73 6.45
C GLN A 204 0.93 21.26 5.12
N VAL A 205 1.28 20.34 4.19
CA VAL A 205 1.69 20.73 2.84
C VAL A 205 0.55 21.42 2.10
N ALA A 206 -0.68 20.90 2.21
CA ALA A 206 -1.86 21.52 1.63
C ALA A 206 -2.14 22.91 2.23
N MET A 207 -2.04 23.06 3.54
CA MET A 207 -2.20 24.35 4.23
C MET A 207 -1.18 25.38 3.70
N ALA A 208 0.10 24.99 3.64
CA ALA A 208 1.19 25.86 3.19
C ALA A 208 1.09 26.24 1.70
N ASN A 209 0.32 25.50 0.90
CA ASN A 209 0.15 25.71 -0.53
C ASN A 209 -1.32 26.01 -0.90
N SER A 210 -2.10 26.54 0.06
CA SER A 210 -3.53 26.79 -0.11
C SER A 210 -3.89 28.18 -0.63
N ASP A 211 -2.90 29.06 -0.83
CA ASP A 211 -3.09 30.44 -1.26
C ASP A 211 -4.01 30.52 -2.48
N GLY A 212 -5.12 31.25 -2.33
CA GLY A 212 -6.11 31.47 -3.39
C GLY A 212 -7.02 30.27 -3.72
N SER A 213 -6.95 29.15 -2.99
CA SER A 213 -7.76 27.95 -3.25
C SER A 213 -8.57 27.49 -2.03
N GLU A 214 -9.86 27.85 -2.00
CA GLU A 214 -10.81 27.33 -0.99
C GLU A 214 -10.94 25.80 -1.08
N ALA A 215 -10.85 25.23 -2.28
CA ALA A 215 -10.92 23.79 -2.47
C ALA A 215 -9.75 23.05 -1.79
N MET A 216 -8.55 23.64 -1.83
CA MET A 216 -7.37 23.10 -1.12
C MET A 216 -7.61 23.08 0.39
N LEU A 217 -8.14 24.16 0.97
CA LEU A 217 -8.47 24.24 2.40
C LEU A 217 -9.60 23.29 2.81
N ASN A 218 -10.70 23.27 2.05
CA ASN A 218 -11.92 22.57 2.46
C ASN A 218 -11.83 21.06 2.21
N ARG A 219 -11.22 20.64 1.09
CA ARG A 219 -11.21 19.24 0.66
C ARG A 219 -9.91 18.52 0.96
N VAL A 220 -8.76 19.17 0.77
CA VAL A 220 -7.43 18.53 0.88
C VAL A 220 -6.85 18.67 2.30
N MET A 221 -6.78 19.89 2.84
CA MET A 221 -6.20 20.16 4.16
C MET A 221 -6.93 19.44 5.30
N THR A 222 -8.23 19.20 5.16
CA THR A 222 -9.05 18.47 6.15
C THR A 222 -8.75 16.98 6.24
N LYS A 223 -7.87 16.43 5.39
CA LYS A 223 -7.51 15.01 5.40
C LYS A 223 -6.15 14.79 6.06
N ASP A 224 -6.10 13.90 7.04
CA ASP A 224 -4.93 13.66 7.90
C ASP A 224 -4.01 12.52 7.42
N ASN A 225 -4.13 12.15 6.14
CA ASN A 225 -3.29 11.18 5.47
C ASN A 225 -1.81 11.62 5.47
N ILE A 226 -0.91 10.65 5.41
CA ILE A 226 0.53 10.88 5.47
C ILE A 226 1.28 9.97 4.48
N GLY A 227 2.53 10.32 4.23
CA GLY A 227 3.56 9.41 3.72
C GLY A 227 4.81 9.46 4.58
N VAL A 228 5.63 8.42 4.51
CA VAL A 228 6.95 8.33 5.13
C VAL A 228 7.99 8.01 4.07
N ALA A 229 9.21 8.49 4.25
CA ALA A 229 10.32 8.17 3.37
C ALA A 229 11.61 7.94 4.16
N VAL A 230 12.42 7.00 3.71
CA VAL A 230 13.76 6.73 4.24
C VAL A 230 14.78 6.78 3.12
N VAL A 231 15.93 7.41 3.41
CA VAL A 231 17.12 7.32 2.57
C VAL A 231 18.01 6.24 3.15
N LEU A 232 18.29 5.22 2.36
CA LEU A 232 19.09 4.06 2.72
C LEU A 232 20.41 4.08 1.96
N GLU A 233 21.50 3.77 2.64
CA GLU A 233 22.75 3.36 2.04
C GLU A 233 22.66 1.87 1.68
N VAL A 234 22.84 1.54 0.41
CA VAL A 234 22.88 0.16 -0.09
C VAL A 234 24.29 -0.38 0.09
N HIS A 235 24.43 -1.50 0.78
CA HIS A 235 25.72 -2.11 1.07
C HIS A 235 26.41 -2.60 -0.22
N LYS A 236 27.72 -2.38 -0.32
CA LYS A 236 28.50 -2.61 -1.55
C LYS A 236 28.57 -4.09 -1.91
N GLU A 237 28.48 -4.94 -0.89
CA GLU A 237 28.48 -6.39 -0.96
C GLU A 237 27.35 -6.91 -1.84
N LEU A 238 26.22 -6.18 -1.97
CA LEU A 238 25.11 -6.56 -2.83
C LEU A 238 25.43 -6.49 -4.33
N PHE A 239 26.38 -5.64 -4.73
CA PHE A 239 26.75 -5.43 -6.15
C PHE A 239 27.79 -6.45 -6.66
N GLY A 240 28.23 -7.37 -5.79
CA GLY A 240 29.25 -8.38 -6.11
C GLY A 240 30.67 -7.83 -6.23
N ALA A 241 31.64 -8.73 -6.44
CA ALA A 241 33.07 -8.41 -6.47
C ALA A 241 33.54 -7.52 -7.64
N GLY A 242 32.62 -7.12 -8.54
CA GLY A 242 32.91 -6.32 -9.74
C GLY A 242 32.89 -4.80 -9.54
N MET A 243 32.32 -4.29 -8.43
CA MET A 243 32.28 -2.85 -8.17
C MET A 243 33.64 -2.37 -7.63
N LYS A 244 34.50 -1.87 -8.52
CA LYS A 244 35.66 -1.07 -8.10
C LYS A 244 35.16 0.33 -7.69
N PRO A 245 35.36 0.77 -6.43
CA PRO A 245 34.98 2.11 -6.03
C PRO A 245 35.75 3.13 -6.88
N ILE A 246 35.01 4.02 -7.55
CA ILE A 246 35.60 5.12 -8.32
C ILE A 246 36.28 6.09 -7.33
N HIS A 247 35.61 6.35 -6.19
CA HIS A 247 36.19 6.99 -5.02
C HIS A 247 35.86 6.20 -3.74
N ALA A 248 36.77 6.23 -2.75
CA ALA A 248 36.58 5.59 -1.45
C ALA A 248 35.33 6.09 -0.69
N ALA A 249 34.79 7.26 -1.07
CA ALA A 249 33.66 7.94 -0.44
C ALA A 249 32.31 7.80 -1.20
N ASP A 250 32.24 7.03 -2.28
CA ASP A 250 30.98 6.84 -3.00
C ASP A 250 30.11 5.80 -2.30
N LYS A 251 28.95 6.27 -1.84
CA LYS A 251 27.89 5.51 -1.20
C LYS A 251 26.74 5.43 -2.20
N GLN A 252 26.26 4.22 -2.50
CA GLN A 252 25.04 4.06 -3.28
C GLN A 252 23.86 4.30 -2.35
N LEU A 253 23.01 5.27 -2.71
CA LEU A 253 21.80 5.57 -1.95
C LEU A 253 20.57 5.01 -2.67
N LEU A 254 19.51 4.77 -1.90
CA LEU A 254 18.18 4.40 -2.34
C LEU A 254 17.18 5.15 -1.48
N ILE A 255 16.19 5.82 -2.07
CA ILE A 255 15.05 6.33 -1.31
C ILE A 255 13.89 5.36 -1.43
N VAL A 256 13.32 4.99 -0.27
CA VAL A 256 12.09 4.21 -0.18
C VAL A 256 11.02 5.10 0.40
N ALA A 257 9.93 5.27 -0.32
CA ALA A 257 8.78 6.04 0.09
C ALA A 257 7.57 5.12 0.28
N ASN A 258 6.76 5.38 1.30
CA ASN A 258 5.55 4.63 1.63
C ASN A 258 4.42 5.62 1.99
N ALA A 259 3.26 5.53 1.34
CA ALA A 259 2.11 6.38 1.66
C ALA A 259 0.77 5.62 1.68
N HIS A 260 -0.20 6.22 2.35
CA HIS A 260 -1.60 5.78 2.35
C HIS A 260 -2.52 6.99 2.09
N MET A 261 -3.04 7.07 0.87
CA MET A 261 -3.86 8.18 0.36
C MET A 261 -5.29 8.10 0.88
N HIS A 262 -6.04 9.19 0.74
CA HIS A 262 -7.44 9.23 1.13
C HIS A 262 -8.28 8.18 0.37
N TRP A 263 -9.26 7.57 1.03
CA TRP A 263 -9.97 6.40 0.52
C TRP A 263 -11.21 6.73 -0.33
N ASP A 264 -11.95 7.79 0.02
CA ASP A 264 -13.29 8.06 -0.50
C ASP A 264 -13.29 8.17 -2.05
N PRO A 265 -14.07 7.34 -2.76
CA PRO A 265 -14.19 7.39 -4.23
C PRO A 265 -14.57 8.77 -4.78
N GLU A 266 -15.30 9.58 -4.00
CA GLU A 266 -15.74 10.92 -4.38
C GLU A 266 -14.66 12.01 -4.23
N TYR A 267 -13.42 11.63 -3.92
CA TYR A 267 -12.32 12.55 -3.67
C TYR A 267 -11.08 12.23 -4.53
N SER A 268 -11.30 11.94 -5.81
CA SER A 268 -10.22 11.77 -6.82
C SER A 268 -9.24 12.94 -6.84
N ASP A 269 -9.73 14.16 -6.65
CA ASP A 269 -8.95 15.39 -6.57
C ASP A 269 -7.97 15.37 -5.40
N VAL A 270 -8.44 14.96 -4.22
CA VAL A 270 -7.59 14.84 -3.02
C VAL A 270 -6.53 13.78 -3.22
N LYS A 271 -6.89 12.61 -3.76
CA LYS A 271 -5.96 11.51 -4.02
C LYS A 271 -4.82 11.94 -4.97
N LEU A 272 -5.18 12.67 -6.03
CA LEU A 272 -4.24 13.22 -6.99
C LEU A 272 -3.32 14.28 -6.37
N ILE A 273 -3.90 15.25 -5.65
CA ILE A 273 -3.11 16.32 -5.00
C ILE A 273 -2.19 15.74 -3.91
N GLN A 274 -2.65 14.78 -3.10
CA GLN A 274 -1.80 14.09 -2.12
C GLN A 274 -0.61 13.39 -2.78
N THR A 275 -0.84 12.72 -3.91
CA THR A 275 0.24 12.10 -4.69
C THR A 275 1.24 13.14 -5.19
N MET A 276 0.77 14.27 -5.72
CA MET A 276 1.64 15.36 -6.17
C MET A 276 2.48 15.96 -5.04
N MET A 277 1.84 16.27 -3.91
CA MET A 277 2.52 16.74 -2.69
C MET A 277 3.59 15.76 -2.25
N PHE A 278 3.26 14.46 -2.21
CA PHE A 278 4.20 13.45 -1.77
C PHE A 278 5.43 13.34 -2.68
N VAL A 279 5.20 13.28 -4.00
CA VAL A 279 6.29 13.20 -4.99
C VAL A 279 7.17 14.46 -4.98
N SER A 280 6.56 15.65 -4.83
CA SER A 280 7.28 16.92 -4.70
C SER A 280 8.15 16.95 -3.44
N GLU A 281 7.62 16.51 -2.29
CA GLU A 281 8.38 16.47 -1.03
C GLU A 281 9.48 15.41 -1.05
N VAL A 282 9.25 14.25 -1.67
CA VAL A 282 10.28 13.24 -1.92
C VAL A 282 11.43 13.82 -2.75
N LYS A 283 11.13 14.61 -3.79
CA LYS A 283 12.16 15.33 -4.56
C LYS A 283 12.96 16.30 -3.68
N ASN A 284 12.30 17.06 -2.81
CA ASN A 284 12.98 17.97 -1.88
C ASN A 284 13.91 17.22 -0.91
N ILE A 285 13.54 16.01 -0.48
CA ILE A 285 14.40 15.13 0.33
C ILE A 285 15.63 14.70 -0.46
N LEU A 286 15.46 14.30 -1.72
CA LEU A 286 16.55 13.87 -2.61
C LEU A 286 17.57 14.98 -2.88
N GLU A 287 17.11 16.20 -3.15
CA GLU A 287 17.98 17.37 -3.35
C GLU A 287 18.86 17.64 -2.12
N LYS A 288 18.27 17.54 -0.92
CA LYS A 288 18.99 17.68 0.35
C LYS A 288 19.96 16.53 0.63
N ALA A 289 19.58 15.30 0.29
CA ALA A 289 20.44 14.12 0.47
C ALA A 289 21.64 14.11 -0.49
N SER A 290 21.47 14.69 -1.68
CA SER A 290 22.50 14.75 -2.72
C SER A 290 23.48 15.93 -2.53
N SER A 291 23.07 16.96 -1.80
CA SER A 291 23.88 18.16 -1.50
C SER A 291 25.02 17.85 -0.52
N ARG A 292 26.16 17.34 -1.03
CA ARG A 292 27.42 17.22 -0.26
C ARG A 292 28.21 18.54 -0.32
N PRO A 293 28.90 18.96 0.76
CA PRO A 293 29.79 20.11 0.73
C PRO A 293 30.89 19.91 -0.34
N GLY A 294 30.89 20.74 -1.39
CA GLY A 294 31.95 20.77 -2.42
C GLY A 294 31.64 20.20 -3.80
N SER A 295 30.41 19.70 -4.07
CA SER A 295 30.00 19.30 -5.43
C SER A 295 29.01 20.32 -6.03
N PRO A 296 29.30 20.97 -7.18
CA PRO A 296 28.52 22.13 -7.63
C PRO A 296 27.12 21.84 -8.16
N THR A 297 26.76 20.61 -8.51
CA THR A 297 25.42 20.28 -9.04
C THR A 297 25.19 18.78 -8.88
N ALA A 298 24.54 18.36 -7.80
CA ALA A 298 24.10 16.97 -7.70
C ALA A 298 22.77 16.82 -8.45
N ASP A 299 22.72 15.97 -9.48
CA ASP A 299 21.49 15.65 -10.19
C ASP A 299 20.54 14.93 -9.20
N PRO A 300 19.37 15.48 -8.86
CA PRO A 300 18.41 14.83 -7.97
C PRO A 300 17.88 13.50 -8.53
N ASN A 301 18.04 13.24 -9.83
CA ASN A 301 17.73 11.96 -10.45
C ASN A 301 18.82 10.90 -10.24
N SER A 302 19.91 11.21 -9.54
CA SER A 302 21.02 10.26 -9.30
C SER A 302 20.72 9.20 -8.23
N ILE A 303 19.73 9.43 -7.37
CA ILE A 303 19.34 8.49 -6.32
C ILE A 303 18.03 7.80 -6.75
N PRO A 304 18.02 6.46 -6.91
CA PRO A 304 16.83 5.71 -7.28
C PRO A 304 15.73 5.81 -6.21
N LEU A 305 14.48 5.88 -6.67
CA LEU A 305 13.26 5.82 -5.85
C LEU A 305 12.53 4.49 -6.04
N VAL A 306 12.13 3.90 -4.92
CA VAL A 306 11.05 2.90 -4.80
C VAL A 306 9.91 3.54 -4.01
N LEU A 307 8.73 3.61 -4.61
CA LEU A 307 7.51 4.19 -4.05
C LEU A 307 6.46 3.09 -3.86
N CYS A 308 6.22 2.71 -2.61
CA CYS A 308 5.13 1.84 -2.21
C CYS A 308 3.94 2.70 -1.77
N ALA A 309 2.72 2.35 -2.14
CA ALA A 309 1.55 3.03 -1.59
C ALA A 309 0.26 2.23 -1.74
N ASP A 310 -0.62 2.38 -0.76
CA ASP A 310 -2.06 2.27 -0.97
C ASP A 310 -2.55 3.62 -1.47
N LEU A 311 -2.78 3.70 -2.79
CA LEU A 311 -3.18 4.92 -3.46
C LEU A 311 -4.69 5.13 -3.44
N ASN A 312 -5.48 4.12 -3.04
CA ASN A 312 -6.94 4.12 -3.17
C ASN A 312 -7.41 4.55 -4.58
N SER A 313 -6.62 4.23 -5.61
CA SER A 313 -6.78 4.73 -6.97
C SER A 313 -6.56 3.61 -7.99
N LEU A 314 -7.52 3.41 -8.89
CA LEU A 314 -7.47 2.39 -9.93
C LEU A 314 -6.42 2.71 -11.01
N PRO A 315 -5.98 1.73 -11.84
CA PRO A 315 -4.95 1.95 -12.85
C PRO A 315 -5.27 3.00 -13.92
N ASP A 316 -6.56 3.31 -14.13
CA ASP A 316 -7.07 4.31 -15.09
C ASP A 316 -7.29 5.71 -14.48
N SER A 317 -6.87 5.91 -13.23
CA SER A 317 -6.97 7.20 -12.53
C SER A 317 -5.86 8.18 -12.92
N GLY A 318 -6.11 9.47 -12.69
CA GLY A 318 -5.11 10.52 -12.86
C GLY A 318 -3.91 10.39 -11.93
N VAL A 319 -4.06 9.69 -10.79
CA VAL A 319 -2.95 9.36 -9.88
C VAL A 319 -1.94 8.44 -10.55
N VAL A 320 -2.41 7.36 -11.16
CA VAL A 320 -1.55 6.38 -11.84
C VAL A 320 -1.00 6.95 -13.14
N GLU A 321 -1.79 7.74 -13.87
CA GLU A 321 -1.32 8.51 -15.02
C GLU A 321 -0.16 9.43 -14.65
N TYR A 322 -0.33 10.25 -13.60
CA TYR A 322 0.70 11.17 -13.12
C TYR A 322 2.00 10.45 -12.82
N LEU A 323 1.96 9.40 -12.01
CA LEU A 323 3.14 8.63 -11.60
C LEU A 323 3.83 7.93 -12.78
N SER A 324 3.06 7.33 -13.69
CA SER A 324 3.59 6.51 -14.79
C SER A 324 4.14 7.37 -15.94
N ASN A 325 3.49 8.49 -16.22
CA ASN A 325 3.81 9.34 -17.38
C ASN A 325 4.73 10.52 -17.03
N GLY A 326 5.13 10.66 -15.76
CA GLY A 326 5.97 11.77 -15.32
C GLY A 326 5.21 13.10 -15.18
N GLY A 327 3.89 13.06 -15.14
CA GLY A 327 3.05 14.24 -15.05
C GLY A 327 1.65 14.05 -15.60
N VAL A 328 0.78 15.02 -15.30
CA VAL A 328 -0.63 15.05 -15.69
C VAL A 328 -1.03 16.47 -16.09
N ALA A 329 -2.07 16.61 -16.91
CA ALA A 329 -2.62 17.92 -17.26
C ALA A 329 -3.30 18.56 -16.04
N ASP A 330 -3.18 19.88 -15.90
CA ASP A 330 -3.78 20.64 -14.79
C ASP A 330 -5.32 20.71 -14.85
N ASN A 331 -5.88 20.40 -16.01
CA ASN A 331 -7.31 20.30 -16.29
C ASN A 331 -7.83 18.86 -16.29
N HIS A 332 -7.07 17.90 -15.76
CA HIS A 332 -7.49 16.50 -15.70
C HIS A 332 -8.83 16.35 -14.94
N LYS A 333 -9.71 15.49 -15.45
CA LYS A 333 -11.08 15.28 -14.93
C LYS A 333 -11.12 14.97 -13.42
N ASP A 334 -10.09 14.31 -12.89
CA ASP A 334 -10.03 13.94 -11.48
C ASP A 334 -9.89 15.15 -10.55
N PHE A 335 -9.51 16.33 -11.05
CA PHE A 335 -9.59 17.60 -10.32
C PHE A 335 -11.01 18.15 -10.20
N LYS A 336 -12.00 17.50 -10.83
CA LYS A 336 -13.44 17.82 -10.74
C LYS A 336 -13.81 19.26 -11.12
N GLU A 337 -13.03 19.89 -11.99
CA GLU A 337 -13.16 21.31 -12.40
C GLU A 337 -13.13 22.30 -11.22
N LEU A 338 -12.70 21.83 -10.05
CA LEU A 338 -12.49 22.66 -8.87
C LEU A 338 -11.25 23.49 -9.16
N ARG A 339 -11.35 24.82 -9.10
CA ARG A 339 -10.29 25.75 -9.49
C ARG A 339 -9.08 25.67 -8.53
N TYR A 340 -8.25 24.65 -8.69
CA TYR A 340 -6.96 24.50 -7.99
C TYR A 340 -5.81 25.21 -8.73
N ASN A 341 -6.07 25.76 -9.92
CA ASN A 341 -5.11 25.81 -11.02
C ASN A 341 -3.80 26.56 -10.72
N GLU A 342 -3.84 27.66 -9.97
CA GLU A 342 -2.61 28.41 -9.65
C GLU A 342 -1.77 27.74 -8.55
N CYS A 343 -2.41 27.04 -7.60
CA CYS A 343 -1.70 26.45 -6.46
C CYS A 343 -1.09 25.06 -6.78
N LEU A 344 -1.65 24.31 -7.74
CA LEU A 344 -1.10 22.99 -8.14
C LEU A 344 0.31 23.09 -8.71
N MET A 345 0.62 24.21 -9.36
CA MET A 345 1.95 24.46 -9.94
C MET A 345 3.06 24.53 -8.89
N ASN A 346 2.73 24.76 -7.60
CA ASN A 346 3.70 24.67 -6.52
C ASN A 346 4.27 23.25 -6.33
N PHE A 347 3.56 22.22 -6.82
CA PHE A 347 4.01 20.83 -6.74
C PHE A 347 4.69 20.34 -8.03
N SER A 348 4.79 21.19 -9.06
CA SER A 348 5.51 20.84 -10.28
C SER A 348 7.03 20.93 -10.07
N CYS A 349 7.73 19.82 -10.31
CA CYS A 349 9.13 19.67 -9.95
C CYS A 349 10.11 20.48 -10.83
N ASN A 350 9.67 20.90 -12.03
CA ASN A 350 10.50 21.58 -13.04
C ASN A 350 10.46 23.13 -12.96
N GLY A 351 9.90 23.69 -11.89
CA GLY A 351 9.96 25.12 -11.58
C GLY A 351 9.03 26.03 -12.41
N LYS A 352 8.81 27.25 -11.91
CA LYS A 352 7.89 28.26 -12.48
C LYS A 352 8.38 28.93 -13.78
N ASN A 353 9.63 28.67 -14.20
CA ASN A 353 10.30 29.34 -15.32
C ASN A 353 10.38 28.50 -16.61
N GLY A 354 10.01 27.22 -16.57
CA GLY A 354 9.69 26.48 -17.78
C GLY A 354 8.28 26.88 -18.21
N SER A 355 8.05 27.12 -19.50
CA SER A 355 6.70 27.25 -20.05
C SER A 355 5.94 25.95 -19.79
N SER A 356 5.34 25.82 -18.62
CA SER A 356 4.51 24.68 -18.26
C SER A 356 3.18 24.85 -18.98
N GLU A 357 3.09 24.21 -20.15
CA GLU A 357 1.92 24.14 -21.04
C GLU A 357 0.74 23.40 -20.36
N GLY A 358 0.25 23.90 -19.22
CA GLY A 358 -0.88 23.31 -18.49
C GLY A 358 -0.64 21.90 -17.94
N ARG A 359 0.59 21.58 -17.53
CA ARG A 359 0.96 20.26 -16.99
C ARG A 359 1.76 20.35 -15.69
N ILE A 360 1.39 19.52 -14.72
CA ILE A 360 2.15 19.28 -13.49
C ILE A 360 3.06 18.08 -13.72
N THR A 361 4.38 18.22 -13.50
CA THR A 361 5.37 17.21 -13.90
C THR A 361 6.34 16.83 -12.78
N HIS A 362 6.91 15.62 -12.89
CA HIS A 362 8.00 15.13 -12.04
C HIS A 362 9.08 14.38 -12.84
N GLY A 363 10.32 14.39 -12.35
CA GLY A 363 11.48 13.83 -13.06
C GLY A 363 11.76 12.33 -12.86
N PHE A 364 11.02 11.67 -11.96
CA PHE A 364 11.34 10.33 -11.46
C PHE A 364 11.31 9.16 -12.46
N GLN A 365 10.63 9.31 -13.61
CA GLN A 365 10.51 8.25 -14.61
C GLN A 365 10.10 6.89 -14.00
N LEU A 366 8.97 6.87 -13.30
CA LEU A 366 8.52 5.70 -12.57
C LEU A 366 7.86 4.67 -13.49
N LYS A 367 7.85 3.43 -13.02
CA LYS A 367 7.13 2.32 -13.63
C LYS A 367 6.57 1.43 -12.52
N SER A 368 5.33 0.94 -12.67
CA SER A 368 4.78 -0.04 -11.73
C SER A 368 5.48 -1.39 -11.89
N ALA A 369 5.74 -2.10 -10.80
CA ALA A 369 6.25 -3.46 -10.86
C ALA A 369 5.20 -4.46 -11.37
N TYR A 370 3.92 -4.18 -11.15
CA TYR A 370 2.77 -5.02 -11.52
C TYR A 370 2.02 -4.41 -12.72
N GLU A 371 2.66 -4.38 -13.89
CA GLU A 371 2.00 -3.94 -15.13
C GLU A 371 1.11 -5.03 -15.74
N ASN A 372 0.31 -4.65 -16.74
CA ASN A 372 -0.48 -5.57 -17.57
C ASN A 372 -1.41 -6.50 -16.76
N ASN A 373 -1.93 -6.00 -15.64
CA ASN A 373 -2.86 -6.72 -14.76
C ASN A 373 -2.32 -8.07 -14.29
N LEU A 374 -1.00 -8.16 -13.98
CA LEU A 374 -0.38 -9.36 -13.38
C LEU A 374 -1.11 -9.80 -12.10
N MET A 375 -1.70 -8.86 -11.36
CA MET A 375 -2.72 -9.13 -10.36
C MET A 375 -4.03 -8.46 -10.79
N PRO A 376 -5.17 -9.18 -10.75
CA PRO A 376 -6.47 -8.60 -11.13
C PRO A 376 -7.02 -7.62 -10.08
N TYR A 377 -6.57 -7.76 -8.83
CA TYR A 377 -6.95 -6.93 -7.70
C TYR A 377 -5.87 -7.00 -6.62
N THR A 378 -5.78 -5.94 -5.83
CA THR A 378 -4.93 -5.87 -4.63
C THR A 378 -5.79 -5.70 -3.39
N ASN A 379 -6.91 -4.97 -3.47
CA ASN A 379 -7.99 -5.00 -2.49
C ASN A 379 -9.13 -5.91 -2.97
N TYR A 380 -9.61 -6.81 -2.12
CA TYR A 380 -10.64 -7.79 -2.42
C TYR A 380 -11.68 -7.83 -1.30
N THR A 381 -12.67 -6.95 -1.36
CA THR A 381 -13.85 -6.98 -0.47
C THR A 381 -15.07 -7.50 -1.22
N PHE A 382 -16.19 -7.68 -0.52
CA PHE A 382 -17.44 -8.04 -1.17
C PHE A 382 -17.87 -6.98 -2.20
N ASP A 383 -17.89 -5.71 -1.78
CA ASP A 383 -18.42 -4.59 -2.57
C ASP A 383 -17.42 -4.01 -3.58
N PHE A 384 -16.11 -4.13 -3.32
CA PHE A 384 -15.07 -3.59 -4.18
C PHE A 384 -13.92 -4.58 -4.41
N LYS A 385 -13.48 -4.70 -5.66
CA LYS A 385 -12.31 -5.50 -6.06
C LYS A 385 -11.55 -4.70 -7.10
N GLY A 386 -10.28 -4.39 -6.82
CA GLY A 386 -9.49 -3.57 -7.74
C GLY A 386 -8.04 -3.45 -7.31
N VAL A 387 -7.20 -3.00 -8.25
CA VAL A 387 -5.80 -2.69 -7.99
C VAL A 387 -5.73 -1.25 -7.48
N ILE A 388 -5.39 -1.09 -6.21
CA ILE A 388 -5.21 0.22 -5.56
C ILE A 388 -3.88 0.32 -4.81
N ASP A 389 -3.13 -0.77 -4.72
CA ASP A 389 -1.80 -0.86 -4.12
C ASP A 389 -0.73 -0.99 -5.19
N TYR A 390 0.38 -0.26 -5.02
CA TYR A 390 1.42 -0.19 -6.05
C TYR A 390 2.82 -0.21 -5.45
N ILE A 391 3.74 -0.82 -6.20
CA ILE A 391 5.18 -0.63 -6.04
C ILE A 391 5.70 0.00 -7.33
N PHE A 392 5.95 1.30 -7.29
CA PHE A 392 6.62 2.03 -8.36
C PHE A 392 8.13 2.05 -8.13
N TYR A 393 8.91 2.00 -9.22
CA TYR A 393 10.36 2.10 -9.17
C TYR A 393 10.90 3.01 -10.27
N SER A 394 12.07 3.60 -10.05
CA SER A 394 12.78 4.41 -11.06
C SER A 394 13.30 3.53 -12.20
N LYS A 395 12.62 3.56 -13.36
CA LYS A 395 12.89 2.63 -14.48
C LYS A 395 14.23 2.84 -15.17
N THR A 396 14.87 3.99 -14.95
CA THR A 396 16.22 4.28 -15.45
C THR A 396 17.32 3.62 -14.63
N HIS A 397 17.02 3.18 -13.41
CA HIS A 397 18.00 2.61 -12.48
C HIS A 397 17.75 1.13 -12.18
N MET A 398 16.50 0.69 -12.29
CA MET A 398 16.09 -0.64 -11.83
C MET A 398 15.36 -1.42 -12.92
N ASN A 399 15.59 -2.73 -12.94
CA ASN A 399 14.74 -3.70 -13.64
C ASN A 399 13.88 -4.46 -12.62
N VAL A 400 12.76 -5.03 -13.08
CA VAL A 400 12.00 -6.03 -12.33
C VAL A 400 12.42 -7.42 -12.80
N LEU A 401 12.91 -8.25 -11.89
CA LEU A 401 13.28 -9.63 -12.17
C LEU A 401 12.08 -10.56 -12.06
N GLY A 402 11.20 -10.31 -11.09
CA GLY A 402 9.98 -11.07 -10.91
C GLY A 402 9.08 -10.49 -9.82
N VAL A 403 7.87 -11.01 -9.75
CA VAL A 403 6.84 -10.60 -8.80
C VAL A 403 6.10 -11.81 -8.23
N LEU A 404 5.51 -11.65 -7.05
CA LEU A 404 4.60 -12.64 -6.48
C LEU A 404 3.21 -12.50 -7.10
N GLY A 405 2.81 -13.50 -7.89
CA GLY A 405 1.51 -13.55 -8.56
C GLY A 405 0.30 -13.57 -7.60
N PRO A 406 -0.92 -13.52 -8.13
CA PRO A 406 -2.12 -13.52 -7.32
C PRO A 406 -2.31 -14.86 -6.60
N LEU A 407 -3.08 -14.85 -5.51
CA LEU A 407 -3.67 -16.08 -4.98
C LEU A 407 -4.51 -16.75 -6.07
N ASP A 408 -4.49 -18.08 -6.13
CA ASP A 408 -5.21 -18.84 -7.15
C ASP A 408 -6.72 -18.48 -7.13
N PRO A 409 -7.26 -17.88 -8.20
CA PRO A 409 -8.66 -17.51 -8.27
C PRO A 409 -9.59 -18.74 -8.24
N GLN A 410 -9.13 -19.92 -8.67
CA GLN A 410 -9.94 -21.14 -8.59
C GLN A 410 -10.15 -21.55 -7.14
N TRP A 411 -9.11 -21.47 -6.31
CA TRP A 411 -9.23 -21.76 -4.88
C TRP A 411 -10.23 -20.83 -4.17
N LEU A 412 -10.23 -19.53 -4.52
CA LEU A 412 -11.22 -18.58 -4.01
C LEU A 412 -12.66 -18.98 -4.40
N VAL A 413 -12.86 -19.43 -5.65
CA VAL A 413 -14.16 -19.87 -6.16
C VAL A 413 -14.62 -21.16 -5.47
N GLU A 414 -13.74 -22.17 -5.38
CA GLU A 414 -14.01 -23.46 -4.73
C GLU A 414 -14.41 -23.27 -3.25
N ASN A 415 -13.74 -22.34 -2.56
CA ASN A 415 -14.00 -22.02 -1.17
C ASN A 415 -15.13 -21.00 -0.97
N ASN A 416 -15.78 -20.54 -2.04
CA ASN A 416 -16.85 -19.52 -2.02
C ASN A 416 -16.42 -18.22 -1.32
N ILE A 417 -15.16 -17.81 -1.48
CA ILE A 417 -14.61 -16.60 -0.87
C ILE A 417 -14.91 -15.40 -1.77
N THR A 418 -15.93 -14.63 -1.40
CA THR A 418 -16.40 -13.47 -2.17
C THR A 418 -15.83 -12.13 -1.71
N GLY A 419 -15.09 -12.11 -0.60
CA GLY A 419 -14.43 -10.95 -0.03
C GLY A 419 -13.50 -11.35 1.13
N CYS A 420 -12.55 -10.47 1.43
CA CYS A 420 -11.58 -10.59 2.51
C CYS A 420 -11.76 -9.42 3.52
N PRO A 421 -11.32 -9.53 4.79
CA PRO A 421 -10.63 -10.68 5.38
C PRO A 421 -11.48 -11.95 5.43
N HIS A 422 -10.81 -13.06 5.59
CA HIS A 422 -11.35 -14.41 5.71
C HIS A 422 -10.55 -15.15 6.81
N PRO A 423 -11.07 -16.21 7.46
CA PRO A 423 -10.28 -17.07 8.35
C PRO A 423 -8.86 -17.42 7.88
N HIS A 424 -8.65 -17.57 6.57
CA HIS A 424 -7.34 -17.88 5.98
C HIS A 424 -6.64 -16.67 5.31
N ILE A 425 -7.28 -15.51 5.24
CA ILE A 425 -6.73 -14.31 4.58
C ILE A 425 -6.92 -13.12 5.53
N PRO A 426 -5.86 -12.64 6.20
CA PRO A 426 -5.98 -11.81 7.39
C PRO A 426 -6.12 -10.30 7.12
N SER A 427 -6.08 -9.88 5.86
CA SER A 427 -6.33 -8.51 5.40
C SER A 427 -7.32 -8.54 4.24
N ASP A 428 -8.01 -7.43 3.98
CA ASP A 428 -8.77 -7.23 2.74
C ASP A 428 -7.87 -6.89 1.55
N HIS A 429 -6.60 -6.59 1.79
CA HIS A 429 -5.58 -6.45 0.76
C HIS A 429 -4.74 -7.73 0.61
N PHE A 430 -4.21 -7.97 -0.59
CA PHE A 430 -3.16 -8.94 -0.86
C PHE A 430 -1.81 -8.22 -0.90
N SER A 431 -0.77 -8.83 -0.33
CA SER A 431 0.57 -8.27 -0.37
C SER A 431 1.11 -8.19 -1.80
N LEU A 432 1.83 -7.12 -2.13
CA LEU A 432 2.68 -7.07 -3.31
C LEU A 432 4.10 -7.41 -2.88
N LEU A 433 4.77 -8.26 -3.66
CA LEU A 433 6.19 -8.56 -3.51
C LEU A 433 6.88 -8.53 -4.87
N THR A 434 7.95 -7.77 -5.01
CA THR A 434 8.73 -7.68 -6.26
C THR A 434 10.21 -7.83 -5.98
N GLN A 435 10.94 -8.47 -6.90
CA GLN A 435 12.40 -8.47 -6.90
C GLN A 435 12.89 -7.43 -7.90
N LEU A 436 13.65 -6.46 -7.41
CA LEU A 436 14.27 -5.42 -8.22
C LEU A 436 15.75 -5.73 -8.42
N GLU A 437 16.29 -5.24 -9.53
CA GLU A 437 17.71 -5.25 -9.84
C GLU A 437 18.16 -3.80 -10.08
N LEU A 438 18.92 -3.26 -9.14
CA LEU A 438 19.49 -1.92 -9.18
C LEU A 438 20.84 -1.92 -9.89
N HIS A 439 20.92 -1.12 -10.94
CA HIS A 439 22.14 -0.81 -11.66
C HIS A 439 22.69 0.54 -11.15
N PRO A 440 23.96 0.59 -10.70
CA PRO A 440 24.56 1.87 -10.35
C PRO A 440 24.66 2.75 -11.61
N PRO A 441 24.61 4.08 -11.48
CA PRO A 441 24.69 4.98 -12.62
C PRO A 441 25.96 4.70 -13.45
N LEU A 442 25.77 4.32 -14.71
CA LEU A 442 26.86 4.21 -15.68
C LEU A 442 27.37 5.63 -15.96
N LEU A 443 28.62 5.93 -15.60
CA LEU A 443 29.24 7.17 -16.06
C LEU A 443 29.22 7.18 -17.60
N PRO A 444 28.90 8.32 -18.25
CA PRO A 444 29.16 8.44 -19.68
C PRO A 444 30.65 8.16 -19.92
N LEU A 445 30.94 7.24 -20.85
CA LEU A 445 32.29 7.03 -21.35
C LEU A 445 32.89 8.39 -21.68
N VAL A 446 33.93 8.78 -20.94
CA VAL A 446 34.69 9.99 -21.22
C VAL A 446 35.19 9.86 -22.67
N ASN A 447 34.62 10.66 -23.56
CA ASN A 447 35.10 10.81 -24.93
C ASN A 447 36.58 11.17 -24.88
N GLY A 448 37.45 10.24 -25.28
CA GLY A 448 38.89 10.47 -25.20
C GLY A 448 39.79 9.31 -25.53
N VAL A 449 39.41 8.39 -26.43
CA VAL A 449 40.40 7.49 -27.06
C VAL A 449 40.30 7.65 -28.57
N HIS A 450 41.16 8.53 -29.10
CA HIS A 450 41.53 8.49 -30.51
C HIS A 450 42.14 7.11 -30.80
N LEU A 451 41.41 6.26 -31.51
CA LEU A 451 42.01 5.12 -32.20
C LEU A 451 42.95 5.69 -33.28
N PRO A 452 44.25 5.32 -33.30
CA PRO A 452 45.14 5.75 -34.37
C PRO A 452 44.68 5.08 -35.67
N ASN A 453 44.28 5.89 -36.64
CA ASN A 453 44.07 5.45 -38.02
C ASN A 453 45.32 4.73 -38.50
N ARG A 454 45.23 3.41 -38.70
CA ARG A 454 46.21 2.67 -39.50
C ARG A 454 45.96 3.02 -40.97
N ARG A 455 46.95 3.68 -41.57
CA ARG A 455 47.11 3.75 -43.03
C ARG A 455 47.49 2.38 -43.58
#